data_AF-A0A6F8V3E2-F1
#
_entry.id   AF-A0A6F8V3E2-F1
#
_cell.length_a   1.000
_cell.length_b   1.000
_cell.length_c   1.000
_cell.angle_alpha   90.00
_cell.angle_beta   90.00
_cell.angle_gamma   90.00
#
_symmetry.space_group_name_H-M   'P 1'
#
loop_
_entity.id
_entity.type
_entity.pdbx_description
1 polymer ?
#
loop_
_entity_poly.entity_id
_entity_poly.type
_entity_poly.pdbx_seq_one_letter_code
_entity_poly.pdbx_strand_id
1 'polypeptide(L)'
;MPNLGPYPSEVQAIADELSELLVGERYDAAFSISRGGLSDLMTMSDDDLQKALRFLKSTPSQRIKTLANKAAHDAALLILRARYLGLCSAKALFFVDRIYVVGAGYREAAERGARHAYNETLRPTLEELLPAPRRREPGWDW
;
A
#
# COMPACT_ATOMS: atom_id res chain seq x y z
N MET A 1 -2.70 -23.41 16.09
CA MET A 1 -2.51 -22.26 15.19
C MET A 1 -3.88 -21.84 14.68
N PRO A 2 -4.39 -20.64 15.04
CA PRO A 2 -5.55 -20.08 14.36
C PRO A 2 -5.29 -20.06 12.85
N ASN A 3 -6.15 -20.70 12.08
CA ASN A 3 -6.02 -20.78 10.63
C ASN A 3 -6.33 -19.39 10.04
N LEU A 4 -5.30 -18.61 9.69
CA LEU A 4 -5.44 -17.26 9.14
C LEU A 4 -6.11 -17.22 7.75
N GLY A 5 -6.45 -18.38 7.19
CA GLY A 5 -7.22 -18.48 5.96
C GLY A 5 -6.53 -17.80 4.77
N PRO A 6 -7.28 -17.33 3.76
CA PRO A 6 -6.73 -16.68 2.56
C PRO A 6 -6.28 -15.23 2.80
N TYR A 7 -6.35 -14.70 4.03
CA TYR A 7 -6.11 -13.28 4.29
C TYR A 7 -4.73 -12.77 3.85
N PRO A 8 -3.60 -13.48 4.04
CA PRO A 8 -2.32 -12.99 3.55
C PRO A 8 -2.33 -12.69 2.04
N SER A 9 -2.88 -13.60 1.23
CA SER A 9 -2.97 -13.43 -0.22
C SER A 9 -3.99 -12.36 -0.63
N GLU A 10 -5.11 -12.23 0.08
CA GLU A 10 -6.12 -11.21 -0.21
C GLU A 10 -5.62 -9.80 0.15
N VAL A 11 -4.86 -9.68 1.24
CA VAL A 11 -4.22 -8.42 1.64
C VAL A 11 -3.08 -8.06 0.69
N GLN A 12 -2.32 -9.05 0.20
CA GLN A 12 -1.34 -8.84 -0.87
C GLN A 12 -2.03 -8.31 -2.13
N ALA A 13 -3.15 -8.91 -2.55
CA ALA A 13 -3.91 -8.45 -3.71
C ALA A 13 -4.37 -6.99 -3.58
N ILE A 14 -4.76 -6.54 -2.38
CA ILE A 14 -5.04 -5.12 -2.12
C ILE A 14 -3.79 -4.25 -2.38
N ALA A 15 -2.62 -4.67 -1.90
CA ALA A 15 -1.38 -3.92 -2.11
C ALA A 15 -0.99 -3.84 -3.59
N ASP A 16 -1.28 -4.89 -4.36
CA ASP A 16 -1.03 -4.93 -5.80
C ASP A 16 -2.00 -4.02 -6.55
N GLU A 17 -3.30 -4.05 -6.23
CA GLU A 17 -4.32 -3.12 -6.76
C GLU A 17 -3.93 -1.65 -6.53
N LEU A 18 -3.34 -1.34 -5.36
CA LEU A 18 -2.89 0.02 -5.07
C LEU A 18 -1.75 0.46 -6.00
N SER A 19 -0.87 -0.46 -6.40
CA SER A 19 0.18 -0.18 -7.38
C SER A 19 -0.38 0.20 -8.75
N GLU A 20 -1.50 -0.41 -9.14
CA GLU A 20 -2.17 -0.14 -10.42
C GLU A 20 -2.73 1.29 -10.50
N LEU A 21 -2.94 1.95 -9.36
CA LEU A 21 -3.41 3.34 -9.30
C LEU A 21 -2.30 4.37 -9.59
N LEU A 22 -1.04 3.94 -9.66
CA LEU A 22 0.11 4.77 -10.02
C LEU A 22 0.25 4.84 -11.55
N VAL A 23 -0.48 5.77 -12.16
CA VAL A 23 -0.50 6.01 -13.61
C VAL A 23 -0.30 7.48 -13.94
N GLY A 24 0.26 7.76 -15.13
CA GLY A 24 0.51 9.13 -15.62
C GLY A 24 1.32 9.95 -14.62
N GLU A 25 0.88 11.18 -14.36
CA GLU A 25 1.56 12.10 -13.42
C GLU A 25 1.72 11.53 -11.99
N ARG A 26 0.83 10.62 -11.56
CA ARG A 26 0.96 9.97 -10.24
C ARG A 26 2.13 9.00 -10.20
N TYR A 27 2.44 8.35 -11.33
CA TYR A 27 3.61 7.48 -11.44
C TYR A 27 4.91 8.30 -11.35
N ASP A 28 4.98 9.40 -12.09
CA ASP A 28 6.15 10.29 -12.07
C ASP A 28 6.38 10.90 -10.68
N ALA A 29 5.29 11.30 -10.01
CA ALA A 29 5.34 11.77 -8.64
C ALA A 29 5.80 10.67 -7.67
N ALA A 30 5.27 9.45 -7.78
CA ALA A 30 5.69 8.32 -6.95
C ALA A 30 7.18 7.99 -7.15
N PHE A 31 7.65 8.03 -8.39
CA PHE A 31 9.06 7.83 -8.70
C PHE A 31 9.92 8.94 -8.10
N SER A 32 9.52 10.21 -8.23
CA SER A 32 10.21 11.33 -7.59
C SER A 32 10.27 11.20 -6.06
N ILE A 33 9.17 10.81 -5.42
CA ILE A 33 9.12 10.60 -3.96
C ILE A 33 10.06 9.46 -3.56
N SER A 34 10.08 8.36 -4.32
CA SER A 34 10.93 7.20 -4.05
C SER A 34 12.42 7.52 -4.05
N ARG A 35 12.86 8.56 -4.77
CA ARG A 35 14.26 9.04 -4.76
C ARG A 35 14.69 9.63 -3.41
N GLY A 36 13.77 10.11 -2.58
CA GLY A 36 14.03 10.48 -1.19
C GLY A 36 14.32 9.28 -0.28
N GLY A 37 14.02 8.07 -0.77
CA GLY A 37 14.26 6.82 -0.07
C GLY A 37 13.06 6.37 0.78
N LEU A 38 13.16 5.14 1.28
CA LEU A 38 12.08 4.50 2.03
C LEU A 38 11.81 5.20 3.38
N SER A 39 12.85 5.77 4.01
CA SER A 39 12.73 6.43 5.32
C SER A 39 11.74 7.60 5.33
N ASP A 40 11.70 8.36 4.24
CA ASP A 40 10.80 9.52 4.10
C ASP A 40 9.34 9.09 3.94
N LEU A 41 9.11 7.97 3.24
CA LEU A 41 7.79 7.35 3.13
C LEU A 41 7.30 6.81 4.47
N MET A 42 8.23 6.31 5.28
CA MET A 42 7.96 5.67 6.56
C MET A 42 7.73 6.65 7.71
N THR A 43 8.28 7.85 7.63
CA THR A 43 8.09 8.87 8.67
C THR A 43 6.74 9.54 8.47
N MET A 44 5.70 8.91 9.01
CA MET A 44 4.31 9.40 8.94
C MET A 44 3.92 10.09 10.25
N SER A 45 3.23 11.22 10.12
CA SER A 45 2.43 11.75 11.23
C SER A 45 1.29 10.78 11.57
N ASP A 46 0.74 10.84 12.78
CA ASP A 46 -0.42 10.01 13.16
C ASP A 46 -1.60 10.23 12.21
N ASP A 47 -1.85 11.46 11.78
CA ASP A 47 -2.91 11.78 10.82
C ASP A 47 -2.67 11.13 9.46
N ASP A 48 -1.43 11.16 8.96
CA ASP A 48 -1.05 10.50 7.71
C ASP A 48 -1.18 8.98 7.79
N LEU A 49 -0.77 8.38 8.91
CA LEU A 49 -0.94 6.95 9.16
C LEU A 49 -2.43 6.57 9.13
N GLN A 50 -3.28 7.34 9.81
CA GLN A 50 -4.73 7.08 9.83
C GLN A 50 -5.36 7.25 8.45
N LYS A 51 -4.93 8.24 7.67
CA LYS A 51 -5.37 8.42 6.28
C LYS A 51 -4.97 7.23 5.41
N ALA A 52 -3.73 6.77 5.52
CA ALA A 52 -3.22 5.64 4.75
C ALA A 52 -3.93 4.32 5.11
N LEU A 53 -4.19 4.08 6.40
CA LEU A 53 -4.95 2.91 6.87
C LEU A 53 -6.41 2.92 6.41
N ARG A 54 -7.08 4.08 6.46
CA ARG A 54 -8.44 4.25 5.91
C ARG A 54 -8.46 4.01 4.41
N PHE A 55 -7.45 4.49 3.69
CA PHE A 55 -7.35 4.28 2.25
C PHE A 55 -7.07 2.82 1.88
N LEU A 56 -6.20 2.14 2.63
CA LEU A 56 -5.90 0.71 2.47
C LEU A 56 -7.16 -0.14 2.54
N LYS A 57 -7.99 0.05 3.57
CA LYS A 57 -9.24 -0.71 3.77
C LYS A 57 -10.42 -0.24 2.93
N SER A 58 -10.26 0.81 2.13
CA SER A 58 -11.33 1.32 1.27
C SER A 58 -11.60 0.38 0.09
N THR A 59 -12.85 0.36 -0.38
CA THR A 59 -13.21 -0.33 -1.63
C THR A 59 -12.60 0.38 -2.85
N PRO A 60 -12.45 -0.30 -4.01
CA PRO A 60 -11.92 0.32 -5.24
C PRO A 60 -12.65 1.63 -5.60
N SER A 61 -13.99 1.61 -5.57
CA SER A 61 -14.82 2.80 -5.87
C SER A 61 -14.56 3.96 -4.90
N GLN A 62 -14.34 3.68 -3.61
CA GLN A 62 -13.98 4.69 -2.63
C GLN A 62 -12.58 5.26 -2.87
N ARG A 63 -11.60 4.41 -3.21
CA ARG A 63 -10.24 4.86 -3.55
C ARG A 63 -10.25 5.81 -4.73
N ILE A 64 -10.95 5.45 -5.82
CA ILE A 64 -11.09 6.31 -7.00
C ILE A 64 -11.68 7.67 -6.62
N LYS A 65 -12.76 7.69 -5.83
CA LYS A 65 -13.38 8.93 -5.33
C LYS A 65 -12.41 9.78 -4.49
N THR A 66 -11.65 9.16 -3.59
CA THR A 66 -10.66 9.86 -2.77
C THR A 66 -9.54 10.48 -3.61
N LEU A 67 -9.12 9.82 -4.69
CA LEU A 67 -8.04 10.28 -5.56
C LEU A 67 -8.47 11.33 -6.59
N ALA A 68 -9.76 11.38 -6.95
CA ALA A 68 -10.28 12.28 -7.98
C ALA A 68 -10.01 13.77 -7.69
N ASN A 69 -9.96 14.16 -6.41
CA ASN A 69 -9.79 15.55 -5.98
C ASN A 69 -8.40 15.83 -5.36
N LYS A 70 -7.41 14.97 -5.61
CA LYS A 70 -6.06 15.12 -5.07
C LYS A 70 -5.07 15.51 -6.15
N ALA A 71 -4.15 16.41 -5.81
CA ALA A 71 -2.98 16.66 -6.63
C ALA A 71 -2.19 15.35 -6.85
N ALA A 72 -1.55 15.20 -8.00
CA ALA A 72 -0.85 13.97 -8.37
C ALA A 72 0.18 13.53 -7.32
N HIS A 73 0.88 14.50 -6.72
CA HIS A 73 1.85 14.25 -5.65
C HIS A 73 1.22 13.70 -4.37
N ASP A 74 0.17 14.36 -3.86
CA ASP A 74 -0.54 13.90 -2.65
C ASP A 74 -1.23 12.54 -2.86
N ALA A 75 -1.76 12.33 -4.06
CA ALA A 75 -2.34 11.05 -4.48
C ALA A 75 -1.27 9.95 -4.47
N ALA A 76 -0.12 10.20 -5.10
CA ALA A 76 0.99 9.25 -5.15
C ALA A 76 1.53 8.92 -3.75
N LEU A 77 1.71 9.93 -2.90
CA LEU A 77 2.17 9.76 -1.52
C LEU A 77 1.20 8.89 -0.70
N LEU A 78 -0.10 9.16 -0.80
CA LEU A 78 -1.13 8.37 -0.13
C LEU A 78 -1.14 6.91 -0.61
N ILE A 79 -1.02 6.69 -1.92
CA ILE A 79 -0.98 5.36 -2.52
C ILE A 79 0.26 4.60 -2.02
N LEU A 80 1.45 5.21 -2.08
CA LEU A 80 2.71 4.58 -1.65
C LEU A 80 2.66 4.19 -0.17
N ARG A 81 2.18 5.09 0.70
CA ARG A 81 2.03 4.82 2.14
C ARG A 81 1.03 3.73 2.42
N ALA A 82 -0.14 3.74 1.76
CA ALA A 82 -1.13 2.69 1.92
C ALA A 82 -0.63 1.33 1.40
N ARG A 83 0.07 1.32 0.26
CA ARG A 83 0.68 0.11 -0.30
C ARG A 83 1.75 -0.46 0.64
N TYR A 84 2.63 0.39 1.16
CA TYR A 84 3.62 0.01 2.17
C TYR A 84 2.96 -0.70 3.35
N LEU A 85 1.92 -0.10 3.92
CA LEU A 85 1.15 -0.69 5.03
C LEU A 85 0.47 -2.01 4.65
N GLY A 86 -0.06 -2.12 3.43
CA GLY A 86 -0.63 -3.35 2.89
C GLY A 86 0.39 -4.49 2.80
N LEU A 87 1.58 -4.22 2.29
CA LEU A 87 2.68 -5.20 2.21
C LEU A 87 3.19 -5.61 3.61
N CYS A 88 3.35 -4.65 4.53
CA CYS A 88 3.65 -4.94 5.94
C CYS A 88 2.58 -5.87 6.53
N SER A 89 1.31 -5.59 6.29
CA SER A 89 0.18 -6.37 6.78
C SER A 89 0.16 -7.78 6.22
N ALA A 90 0.36 -7.95 4.90
CA ALA A 90 0.42 -9.26 4.25
C ALA A 90 1.57 -10.12 4.82
N LYS A 91 2.76 -9.54 4.98
CA LYS A 91 3.91 -10.22 5.60
C LYS A 91 3.61 -10.60 7.05
N ALA A 92 3.06 -9.69 7.84
CA ALA A 92 2.73 -9.98 9.24
C ALA A 92 1.66 -11.07 9.38
N LEU A 93 0.61 -11.04 8.55
CA LEU A 93 -0.40 -12.10 8.51
C LEU A 93 0.18 -13.44 8.02
N PHE A 94 1.23 -13.43 7.20
CA PHE A 94 1.89 -14.66 6.78
C PHE A 94 2.73 -15.29 7.91
N PHE A 95 3.43 -14.47 8.70
CA PHE A 95 4.41 -14.95 9.69
C PHE A 95 3.91 -14.98 11.14
N VAL A 96 2.86 -14.23 11.49
CA VAL A 96 2.47 -14.01 12.88
C VAL A 96 1.17 -14.75 13.21
N ASP A 97 1.31 -15.83 13.99
CA ASP A 97 0.20 -16.66 14.53
C ASP A 97 -0.71 -15.90 15.53
N ARG A 98 -0.38 -14.64 15.86
CA ARG A 98 -1.03 -13.81 16.90
C ARG A 98 -2.00 -12.75 16.37
N ILE A 99 -2.07 -12.51 15.06
CA ILE A 99 -3.02 -11.54 14.51
C ILE A 99 -4.41 -12.18 14.45
N TYR A 100 -5.20 -11.99 15.51
CA TYR A 100 -6.57 -12.52 15.54
C TYR A 100 -7.51 -11.66 14.69
N VAL A 101 -7.78 -12.12 13.46
CA VAL A 101 -8.70 -11.50 12.48
C VAL A 101 -9.93 -12.35 12.18
N VAL A 102 -10.21 -13.37 13.01
CA VAL A 102 -11.38 -14.24 12.83
C VAL A 102 -12.67 -13.41 12.82
N GLY A 103 -13.49 -13.58 11.78
CA GLY A 103 -14.74 -12.85 11.56
C GLY A 103 -14.61 -11.45 10.95
N ALA A 104 -13.39 -10.98 10.70
CA ALA A 104 -13.15 -9.73 9.97
C ALA A 104 -13.07 -9.99 8.45
N GLY A 105 -13.58 -9.09 7.60
CA GLY A 105 -13.31 -9.17 6.17
C GLY A 105 -11.84 -8.88 5.85
N TYR A 106 -11.37 -9.25 4.65
CA TYR A 106 -9.96 -9.11 4.25
C TYR A 106 -9.46 -7.65 4.27
N ARG A 107 -10.34 -6.65 4.07
CA ARG A 107 -9.99 -5.22 4.18
C ARG A 107 -9.76 -4.79 5.63
N GLU A 108 -10.57 -5.28 6.56
CA GLU A 108 -10.39 -5.06 7.99
C GLU A 108 -9.14 -5.79 8.50
N ALA A 109 -8.87 -7.00 7.98
CA ALA A 109 -7.63 -7.71 8.25
C ALA A 109 -6.40 -6.91 7.76
N ALA A 110 -6.48 -6.31 6.57
CA ALA A 110 -5.43 -5.44 6.04
C ALA A 110 -5.11 -4.29 7.00
N GLU A 111 -6.12 -3.56 7.49
CA GLU A 111 -5.94 -2.47 8.45
C GLU A 111 -5.31 -2.95 9.76
N ARG A 112 -5.85 -4.04 10.35
CA ARG A 112 -5.39 -4.55 11.65
C ARG A 112 -3.95 -5.06 11.58
N GLY A 113 -3.62 -5.84 10.54
CA GLY A 113 -2.27 -6.31 10.31
C GLY A 113 -1.29 -5.17 10.06
N ALA A 114 -1.69 -4.14 9.31
CA ALA A 114 -0.86 -2.97 9.07
C ALA A 114 -0.54 -2.20 10.36
N ARG A 115 -1.54 -1.97 11.22
CA ARG A 115 -1.34 -1.31 12.52
C ARG A 115 -0.37 -2.05 13.42
N HIS A 116 -0.41 -3.39 13.40
CA HIS A 116 0.49 -4.22 14.17
C HIS A 116 1.91 -4.17 13.59
N ALA A 117 2.03 -4.41 12.28
CA ALA A 117 3.29 -4.56 11.56
C ALA A 117 4.07 -3.24 11.38
N TYR A 118 3.40 -2.09 11.39
CA TYR A 118 4.04 -0.78 11.18
C TYR A 118 5.18 -0.51 12.18
N ASN A 119 5.05 -1.02 13.41
CA ASN A 119 6.05 -0.87 14.45
C ASN A 119 7.07 -2.03 14.50
N GLU A 120 6.97 -3.01 13.59
CA GLU A 120 7.81 -4.20 13.56
C GLU A 120 8.91 -4.13 12.48
N THR A 121 9.82 -5.11 12.52
CA THR A 121 11.05 -5.15 11.70
C THR A 121 10.80 -5.64 10.27
N LEU A 122 9.64 -6.22 9.96
CA LEU A 122 9.31 -6.76 8.63
C LEU A 122 8.90 -5.64 7.66
N ARG A 123 9.89 -4.99 7.07
CA ARG A 123 9.70 -3.84 6.17
C ARG A 123 9.79 -4.24 4.68
N PRO A 124 8.83 -3.81 3.84
CA PRO A 124 8.95 -3.86 2.39
C PRO A 124 10.15 -3.06 1.89
N THR A 125 10.71 -3.48 0.76
CA THR A 125 11.72 -2.76 0.00
C THR A 125 11.08 -1.69 -0.89
N LEU A 126 11.89 -0.74 -1.39
CA LEU A 126 11.42 0.29 -2.31
C LEU A 126 10.98 -0.30 -3.66
N GLU A 127 11.66 -1.37 -4.11
CA GLU A 127 11.30 -2.12 -5.33
C GLU A 127 9.93 -2.76 -5.22
N GLU A 128 9.57 -3.23 -4.01
CA GLU A 128 8.22 -3.73 -3.74
C GLU A 128 7.16 -2.63 -3.70
N LEU A 129 7.52 -1.33 -3.64
CA LEU A 129 6.57 -0.21 -3.54
C LEU A 129 6.24 0.47 -4.86
N LEU A 130 7.12 0.39 -5.84
CA LEU A 130 6.84 0.88 -7.18
C LEU A 130 6.38 -0.27 -8.08
N PRO A 131 5.48 -0.01 -9.05
CA PRO A 131 5.32 -0.94 -10.16
C PRO A 131 6.65 -1.03 -10.91
N ALA A 132 6.94 -2.20 -11.49
CA ALA A 132 8.07 -2.32 -12.40
C ALA A 132 8.02 -1.19 -13.44
N PRO A 133 9.16 -0.56 -13.78
CA PRO A 133 9.17 0.52 -14.75
C PRO A 133 8.44 0.03 -15.99
N ARG A 134 7.39 0.76 -16.40
CA ARG A 134 6.70 0.47 -17.66
C ARG A 134 7.81 0.45 -18.69
N ARG A 135 8.09 -0.74 -19.27
CA ARG A 135 9.01 -0.82 -20.41
C ARG A 135 8.46 0.20 -21.39
N ARG A 136 9.30 1.17 -21.81
CA ARG A 136 8.95 1.99 -22.97
C ARG A 136 8.62 0.99 -24.06
N GLU A 137 7.36 0.91 -24.47
CA GLU A 137 7.04 0.17 -25.67
C GLU A 137 7.89 0.81 -26.78
N PRO A 138 8.70 0.05 -27.50
CA PRO A 138 9.53 0.59 -28.56
C PRO A 138 8.57 1.13 -29.65
N GLY A 139 8.35 2.44 -29.68
CA GLY A 139 7.45 3.05 -30.66
C GLY A 139 6.90 4.45 -30.38
N TRP A 140 7.22 5.10 -29.25
CA TRP A 140 6.83 6.51 -29.01
C TRP A 140 8.06 7.40 -28.87
N ASP A 141 8.61 7.79 -30.02
CA ASP A 141 9.49 8.95 -30.15
C ASP A 141 8.62 10.17 -30.51
N TRP A 142 8.79 11.28 -29.79
CA TRP A 142 8.33 12.61 -30.19
C TRP A 142 9.53 13.47 -30.58
#